data_AF-A0A7J8MAM6-F1
#
_entry.id   AF-A0A7J8MAM6-F1
#
_cell.length_a   1.000
_cell.length_b   1.000
_cell.length_c   1.000
_cell.angle_alpha   90.00
_cell.angle_beta   90.00
_cell.angle_gamma   90.00
#
_symmetry.space_group_name_H-M   'P 1'
#
loop_
_entity.id
_entity.type
_entity.pdbx_description
1 polymer ?
#
loop_
_entity_poly.entity_id
_entity_poly.type
_entity_poly.pdbx_seq_one_letter_code
_entity_poly.pdbx_strand_id
1 'polypeptide(L)'
;QLTYPFHKRVPLPTSHRLKSQRHLESIHHLLNGGFNRLTSLQELSISGEGWPHVVSFPEEGIGMTLPPSLTSIFIQKFENLECMWSMGFQHLTSLQQLQIYTCPKLTSLPEKDMLLSLGHLLIYICPLLEEGCSRGKGRDWSKVAHIPYVQIVVQTVIPMGLD
;
A
#
# COMPACT_ATOMS: atom_id res chain seq x y z
N GLN A 1 30.03 -17.17 27.68
CA GLN A 1 28.63 -17.63 27.70
C GLN A 1 27.74 -16.40 27.59
N LEU A 2 27.05 -16.26 26.46
CA LEU A 2 25.73 -15.65 26.29
C LEU A 2 25.42 -15.88 24.80
N THR A 3 24.70 -16.97 24.57
CA THR A 3 24.35 -17.52 23.27
C THR A 3 23.18 -16.71 22.71
N TYR A 4 23.40 -15.99 21.60
CA TYR A 4 22.35 -15.32 20.84
C TYR A 4 21.45 -16.37 20.19
N PRO A 5 20.16 -16.49 20.54
CA PRO A 5 19.30 -17.48 19.91
C PRO A 5 18.75 -16.91 18.60
N PHE A 6 19.11 -17.59 17.51
CA PHE A 6 18.36 -17.70 16.26
C PHE A 6 18.09 -16.39 15.49
N HIS A 7 18.91 -16.20 14.45
CA HIS A 7 18.43 -15.71 13.16
C HIS A 7 17.17 -16.48 12.75
N LYS A 8 15.99 -16.01 13.14
CA LYS A 8 14.81 -16.21 12.31
C LYS A 8 14.96 -15.24 11.15
N ARG A 9 15.56 -15.72 10.05
CA ARG A 9 15.25 -15.17 8.73
C ARG A 9 13.74 -15.22 8.64
N VAL A 10 13.07 -14.09 8.85
CA VAL A 10 11.66 -13.96 8.50
C VAL A 10 11.65 -14.21 7.00
N PRO A 11 10.96 -15.26 6.51
CA PRO A 11 10.87 -15.48 5.08
C PRO A 11 10.32 -14.19 4.48
N LEU A 12 10.91 -13.68 3.38
CA LEU A 12 10.13 -12.87 2.45
C LEU A 12 8.79 -13.59 2.29
N PRO A 13 7.63 -12.89 2.32
CA PRO A 13 6.37 -13.58 2.13
C PRO A 13 6.49 -14.36 0.82
N THR A 14 6.64 -15.68 0.94
CA THR A 14 6.53 -16.59 -0.18
C THR A 14 5.21 -16.23 -0.78
N SER A 15 5.21 -15.95 -2.09
CA SER A 15 4.03 -15.73 -2.90
C SER A 15 3.02 -16.83 -2.60
N HIS A 16 2.20 -16.60 -1.57
CA HIS A 16 1.21 -17.56 -1.15
C HIS A 16 0.28 -17.61 -2.33
N ARG A 17 0.20 -18.80 -2.91
CA ARG A 17 -0.61 -19.13 -4.07
C ARG A 17 -2.01 -18.61 -3.79
N LEU A 18 -2.30 -17.39 -4.24
CA LEU A 18 -3.60 -16.73 -4.16
C LEU A 18 -4.53 -17.59 -5.00
N LYS A 19 -5.21 -18.53 -4.35
CA LYS A 19 -6.41 -19.19 -4.86
C LYS A 19 -7.58 -18.29 -4.52
N SER A 20 -7.57 -17.11 -5.10
CA SER A 20 -8.75 -16.32 -5.37
C SER A 20 -8.45 -15.61 -6.67
N GLN A 21 -9.45 -15.55 -7.53
CA GLN A 21 -9.34 -15.23 -8.94
C GLN A 21 -8.62 -13.89 -9.15
N ARG A 22 -7.30 -13.93 -9.39
CA ARG A 22 -6.46 -12.76 -9.63
C ARG A 22 -6.84 -12.18 -10.98
N HIS A 23 -7.80 -11.25 -11.01
CA HIS A 23 -7.93 -10.30 -12.11
C HIS A 23 -6.76 -9.32 -11.99
N LEU A 24 -5.63 -9.70 -12.59
CA LEU A 24 -4.54 -8.78 -12.88
C LEU A 24 -5.00 -7.91 -14.05
N GLU A 25 -5.81 -6.89 -13.76
CA GLU A 25 -6.15 -5.90 -14.77
C GLU A 25 -5.04 -4.85 -14.83
N SER A 26 -4.45 -4.67 -16.02
CA SER A 26 -3.57 -3.54 -16.30
C SER A 26 -4.31 -2.23 -15.99
N ILE A 27 -3.60 -1.22 -15.47
CA ILE A 27 -4.13 0.12 -15.13
C ILE A 27 -5.05 0.71 -16.24
N HIS A 28 -4.78 0.37 -17.50
CA HIS A 28 -5.60 0.74 -18.65
C HIS A 28 -7.07 0.26 -18.59
N HIS A 29 -7.36 -0.90 -17.98
CA HIS A 29 -8.73 -1.37 -17.72
C HIS A 29 -9.34 -0.71 -16.47
N LEU A 30 -8.50 -0.40 -15.48
CA LEU A 30 -8.89 0.27 -14.23
C LEU A 30 -9.45 1.68 -14.47
N LEU A 31 -8.86 2.41 -15.43
CA LEU A 31 -9.19 3.80 -15.76
C LEU A 31 -10.44 3.97 -16.65
N ASN A 32 -10.96 2.90 -17.26
CA ASN A 32 -12.09 2.99 -18.21
C ASN A 32 -13.46 2.75 -17.53
N GLY A 33 -13.58 3.03 -16.23
CA GLY A 33 -14.84 2.96 -15.47
C GLY A 33 -15.30 1.55 -15.06
N GLY A 34 -14.43 0.53 -15.08
CA GLY A 34 -14.80 -0.88 -14.92
C GLY A 34 -15.07 -1.37 -13.49
N PHE A 35 -14.59 -0.67 -12.46
CA PHE A 35 -14.57 -1.20 -11.09
C PHE A 35 -15.93 -1.28 -10.38
N ASN A 36 -16.83 -0.34 -10.64
CA ASN A 36 -18.14 -0.29 -9.97
C ASN A 36 -19.03 -1.51 -10.32
N ARG A 37 -18.71 -2.24 -11.39
CA ARG A 37 -19.41 -3.47 -11.78
C ARG A 37 -18.86 -4.72 -11.11
N LEU A 38 -17.65 -4.66 -10.55
CA LEU A 38 -16.98 -5.78 -9.88
C LEU A 38 -17.40 -5.85 -8.40
N THR A 39 -18.71 -5.99 -8.15
CA THR A 39 -19.29 -5.95 -6.81
C THR A 39 -18.80 -7.07 -5.88
N SER A 40 -18.21 -8.14 -6.42
CA SER A 40 -17.63 -9.25 -5.66
C SER A 40 -16.11 -9.15 -5.46
N LEU A 41 -15.45 -8.09 -5.97
CA LEU A 41 -14.00 -7.97 -5.89
C LEU A 41 -13.57 -7.65 -4.47
N GLN A 42 -12.79 -8.55 -3.87
CA GLN A 42 -12.28 -8.41 -2.51
C GLN A 42 -10.82 -7.98 -2.44
N GLU A 43 -10.04 -8.29 -3.47
CA GLU A 43 -8.60 -8.01 -3.51
C GLU A 43 -8.26 -7.26 -4.80
N LEU A 44 -7.50 -6.18 -4.66
CA LEU A 44 -7.02 -5.39 -5.79
C LEU A 44 -5.51 -5.20 -5.68
N SER A 45 -4.78 -5.55 -6.73
CA SER A 45 -3.35 -5.26 -6.86
C SER A 45 -3.12 -4.26 -7.99
N ILE A 46 -2.46 -3.14 -7.68
CA ILE A 46 -2.14 -2.05 -8.60
C ILE A 46 -0.61 -1.99 -8.73
N SER A 47 -0.09 -2.13 -9.95
CA SER A 47 1.34 -2.05 -10.26
C SER A 47 1.64 -0.87 -11.15
N GLY A 48 2.57 -0.01 -10.72
CA GLY A 48 3.09 1.12 -11.52
C GLY A 48 4.17 0.73 -12.53
N GLU A 49 4.51 -0.55 -12.65
CA GLU A 49 5.52 -1.04 -13.59
C GLU A 49 5.12 -0.72 -15.04
N GLY A 50 5.96 0.04 -15.75
CA GLY A 50 5.67 0.54 -17.09
C GLY A 50 4.89 1.86 -17.14
N TRP A 51 4.66 2.51 -15.98
CA TRP A 51 3.93 3.78 -15.86
C TRP A 51 4.79 4.88 -15.21
N PRO A 52 5.97 5.22 -15.77
CA PRO A 52 6.91 6.15 -15.15
C PRO A 52 6.38 7.59 -15.09
N HIS A 53 5.36 7.96 -15.86
CA HIS A 53 4.84 9.34 -15.89
C HIS A 53 3.70 9.60 -14.91
N VAL A 54 3.22 8.58 -14.19
CA VAL A 54 2.07 8.72 -13.28
C VAL A 54 2.53 9.36 -11.98
N VAL A 55 2.12 10.61 -11.77
CA VAL A 55 2.40 11.40 -10.55
C VAL A 55 1.21 11.38 -9.58
N SER A 56 -0.01 11.25 -10.09
CA SER A 56 -1.21 11.05 -9.27
C SER A 56 -2.15 9.99 -9.84
N PHE A 57 -2.94 9.33 -8.97
CA PHE A 57 -3.84 8.26 -9.40
C PHE A 57 -5.03 8.05 -8.44
N PRO A 58 -6.28 7.89 -8.89
CA PRO A 58 -6.77 8.25 -10.21
C PRO A 58 -6.72 9.79 -10.42
N GLU A 59 -6.55 10.20 -11.67
CA GLU A 59 -6.66 11.61 -12.05
C GLU A 59 -8.07 12.13 -11.71
N GLU A 60 -8.14 13.34 -11.16
CA GLU A 60 -9.42 13.96 -10.84
C GLU A 60 -10.28 14.10 -12.10
N GLY A 61 -11.57 13.74 -12.02
CA GLY A 61 -12.49 13.80 -13.15
C GLY A 61 -12.63 12.51 -13.97
N ILE A 62 -11.83 11.46 -13.71
CA ILE A 62 -11.98 10.15 -14.38
C ILE A 62 -13.17 9.34 -13.83
N GLY A 63 -13.79 9.77 -12.71
CA GLY A 63 -14.94 9.07 -12.14
C GLY A 63 -14.62 7.64 -11.69
N MET A 64 -13.35 7.34 -11.41
CA MET A 64 -12.91 6.02 -10.98
C MET A 64 -13.32 5.80 -9.52
N THR A 65 -14.31 4.95 -9.30
CA THR A 65 -14.73 4.49 -7.97
C THR A 65 -14.34 3.03 -7.78
N LEU A 66 -13.58 2.72 -6.73
CA LEU A 66 -13.28 1.34 -6.36
C LEU A 66 -14.52 0.66 -5.74
N PRO A 67 -14.68 -0.67 -5.90
CA PRO A 67 -15.86 -1.35 -5.36
C PRO A 67 -15.80 -1.40 -3.82
N PRO A 68 -16.92 -1.17 -3.12
CA PRO A 68 -16.96 -1.10 -1.66
C PRO A 68 -16.74 -2.46 -0.96
N SER A 69 -16.76 -3.56 -1.73
CA SER A 69 -16.48 -4.91 -1.28
C SER A 69 -14.99 -5.23 -1.15
N LEU A 70 -14.09 -4.32 -1.56
CA LEU A 70 -12.66 -4.51 -1.37
C LEU A 70 -12.30 -4.60 0.10
N THR A 71 -11.58 -5.67 0.42
CA THR A 71 -11.03 -5.96 1.74
C THR A 71 -9.51 -5.82 1.75
N SER A 72 -8.85 -5.97 0.61
CA SER A 72 -7.40 -5.90 0.50
C SER A 72 -6.94 -5.10 -0.72
N ILE A 73 -6.02 -4.17 -0.51
CA ILE A 73 -5.38 -3.40 -1.58
C ILE A 73 -3.86 -3.55 -1.48
N PHE A 74 -3.25 -3.86 -2.63
CA PHE A 74 -1.81 -3.98 -2.80
C PHE A 74 -1.35 -2.97 -3.84
N ILE A 75 -0.40 -2.11 -3.49
CA ILE A 75 0.12 -1.06 -4.35
C ILE A 75 1.62 -1.29 -4.48
N GLN A 76 2.12 -1.38 -5.70
CA GLN A 76 3.52 -1.70 -5.91
C GLN A 76 4.17 -0.98 -7.08
N LYS A 77 5.48 -0.72 -6.97
CA LYS A 77 6.36 -0.31 -8.08
C LYS A 77 5.94 0.98 -8.79
N PHE A 78 5.51 1.99 -8.04
CA PHE A 78 5.27 3.33 -8.61
C PHE A 78 6.46 4.25 -8.35
N GLU A 79 7.28 4.48 -9.37
CA GLU A 79 8.48 5.31 -9.26
C GLU A 79 8.17 6.80 -9.06
N ASN A 80 7.10 7.30 -9.68
CA ASN A 80 6.79 8.73 -9.73
C ASN A 80 5.50 9.16 -9.03
N LEU A 81 4.76 8.22 -8.42
CA LEU A 81 3.47 8.51 -7.79
C LEU A 81 3.66 9.25 -6.47
N GLU A 82 3.11 10.46 -6.40
CA GLU A 82 3.19 11.35 -5.24
C GLU A 82 1.93 11.31 -4.37
N CYS A 83 0.75 11.16 -5.00
CA CYS A 83 -0.55 11.11 -4.33
C CYS A 83 -1.50 10.15 -5.04
N MET A 84 -2.25 9.33 -4.30
CA MET A 84 -3.22 8.43 -4.93
C MET A 84 -4.55 8.20 -4.19
N TRP A 85 -4.84 9.02 -3.19
CA TRP A 85 -5.94 8.78 -2.26
C TRP A 85 -7.17 9.65 -2.56
N SER A 86 -7.41 9.93 -3.84
CA SER A 86 -8.52 10.79 -4.28
C SER A 86 -9.88 10.08 -4.17
N MET A 87 -10.93 10.68 -4.74
CA MET A 87 -12.35 10.27 -4.65
C MET A 87 -12.59 8.75 -4.77
N GLY A 88 -11.76 8.03 -5.54
CA GLY A 88 -11.90 6.59 -5.74
C GLY A 88 -11.76 5.72 -4.49
N PHE A 89 -11.13 6.21 -3.42
CA PHE A 89 -10.92 5.46 -2.17
C PHE A 89 -11.93 5.81 -1.06
N GLN A 90 -12.78 6.83 -1.24
CA GLN A 90 -13.63 7.38 -0.16
C GLN A 90 -14.70 6.41 0.36
N HIS A 91 -15.07 5.40 -0.41
CA HIS A 91 -16.17 4.48 -0.08
C HIS A 91 -15.71 3.07 0.30
N LEU A 92 -14.43 2.89 0.62
CA LEU A 92 -13.83 1.60 0.97
C LEU A 92 -14.07 1.21 2.44
N THR A 93 -15.33 1.13 2.84
CA THR A 93 -15.73 0.82 4.23
C THR A 93 -15.33 -0.59 4.67
N SER A 94 -15.14 -1.53 3.74
CA SER A 94 -14.77 -2.92 4.03
C SER A 94 -13.26 -3.18 4.03
N LEU A 95 -12.42 -2.16 3.81
CA LEU A 95 -10.98 -2.35 3.64
C LEU A 95 -10.30 -2.78 4.93
N GLN A 96 -9.75 -3.99 4.96
CA GLN A 96 -9.09 -4.58 6.13
C GLN A 96 -7.57 -4.59 5.99
N GLN A 97 -7.05 -4.64 4.76
CA GLN A 97 -5.61 -4.75 4.49
C GLN A 97 -5.15 -3.75 3.44
N LEU A 98 -4.07 -3.04 3.75
CA LEU A 98 -3.39 -2.14 2.83
C LEU A 98 -1.90 -2.44 2.85
N GLN A 99 -1.34 -2.71 1.67
CA GLN A 99 0.09 -2.97 1.52
C GLN A 99 0.66 -2.11 0.41
N ILE A 100 1.77 -1.43 0.69
CA ILE A 100 2.43 -0.51 -0.23
C ILE A 100 3.91 -0.87 -0.33
N TYR A 101 4.37 -1.13 -1.56
CA TYR A 101 5.68 -1.66 -1.87
C TYR A 101 6.39 -0.82 -2.93
N THR A 102 7.62 -0.36 -2.67
CA THR A 102 8.46 0.26 -3.69
C THR A 102 7.77 1.46 -4.37
N CYS A 103 7.27 2.39 -3.57
CA CYS A 103 6.65 3.64 -4.02
C CYS A 103 7.43 4.84 -3.42
N PRO A 104 8.63 5.17 -3.95
CA PRO A 104 9.56 6.08 -3.29
C PRO A 104 9.08 7.52 -3.15
N LYS A 105 8.20 7.97 -4.06
CA LYS A 105 7.68 9.34 -4.07
C LYS A 105 6.31 9.50 -3.40
N LEU A 106 5.68 8.42 -2.95
CA LEU A 106 4.35 8.49 -2.35
C LEU A 106 4.45 9.16 -0.98
N THR A 107 3.78 10.30 -0.82
CA THR A 107 4.04 11.20 0.32
C THR A 107 3.10 11.02 1.49
N SER A 108 1.91 10.49 1.32
CA SER A 108 0.95 10.39 2.43
C SER A 108 0.09 9.15 2.34
N LEU A 109 -0.57 8.84 3.45
CA LEU A 109 -1.67 7.89 3.52
C LEU A 109 -3.03 8.58 3.32
N PRO A 110 -4.11 7.83 3.02
CA PRO A 110 -5.45 8.40 2.95
C PRO A 110 -5.86 8.96 4.32
N GLU A 111 -6.89 9.79 4.33
CA GLU A 111 -7.39 10.37 5.57
C GLU A 111 -7.86 9.31 6.56
N LYS A 112 -7.77 9.63 7.86
CA LYS A 112 -8.03 8.68 8.95
C LYS A 112 -9.38 7.99 8.81
N ASP A 113 -10.41 8.71 8.37
CA ASP A 113 -11.78 8.19 8.22
C ASP A 113 -11.86 7.03 7.21
N MET A 114 -10.96 7.00 6.22
CA MET A 114 -10.86 5.94 5.23
C MET A 114 -10.08 4.71 5.74
N LEU A 115 -9.39 4.85 6.87
CA LEU A 115 -8.56 3.81 7.49
C LEU A 115 -9.23 3.19 8.72
N LEU A 116 -10.47 3.55 9.05
CA LEU A 116 -11.15 3.10 10.28
C LEU A 116 -11.41 1.59 10.30
N SER A 117 -11.64 0.97 9.15
CA SER A 117 -11.84 -0.47 9.00
C SER A 117 -10.52 -1.25 8.89
N LEU A 118 -9.38 -0.56 8.76
CA LEU A 118 -8.11 -1.18 8.46
C LEU A 118 -7.56 -1.92 9.69
N GLY A 119 -7.38 -3.22 9.53
CA GLY A 119 -6.76 -4.09 10.55
C GLY A 119 -5.25 -4.21 10.39
N HIS A 120 -4.76 -4.08 9.15
CA HIS A 120 -3.38 -4.40 8.77
C HIS A 120 -2.82 -3.41 7.74
N LEU A 121 -1.73 -2.75 8.11
CA LEU A 121 -0.95 -1.84 7.25
C LEU A 121 0.49 -2.34 7.12
N LEU A 122 0.97 -2.47 5.89
CA LEU A 122 2.36 -2.78 5.59
C LEU A 122 2.95 -1.77 4.60
N ILE A 123 4.07 -1.16 4.97
CA ILE A 123 4.81 -0.21 4.13
C ILE A 123 6.25 -0.72 4.01
N TYR A 124 6.72 -0.89 2.77
CA TYR A 124 8.04 -1.46 2.47
C TYR A 124 8.70 -0.71 1.29
N ILE A 125 9.91 -0.20 1.48
CA ILE A 125 10.66 0.56 0.46
C ILE A 125 9.83 1.77 -0.03
N CYS A 126 9.30 2.55 0.91
CA CYS A 126 8.54 3.76 0.65
C CYS A 126 9.04 4.86 1.59
N PRO A 127 10.28 5.39 1.39
CA PRO A 127 10.97 6.26 2.35
C PRO A 127 10.13 7.43 2.86
N LEU A 128 9.39 8.11 1.98
CA LEU A 128 8.56 9.25 2.39
C LEU A 128 7.38 8.83 3.28
N LEU A 129 6.74 7.69 3.00
CA LEU A 129 5.71 7.12 3.86
C LEU A 129 6.27 6.58 5.17
N GLU A 130 7.44 5.93 5.13
CA GLU A 130 8.12 5.41 6.31
C GLU A 130 8.43 6.54 7.30
N GLU A 131 8.97 7.66 6.80
CA GLU A 131 9.19 8.87 7.58
C GLU A 131 7.86 9.46 8.09
N GLY A 132 6.88 9.59 7.19
CA GLY A 132 5.57 10.16 7.49
C GLY A 132 4.77 9.37 8.54
N CYS A 133 4.95 8.06 8.59
CA CYS A 133 4.28 7.15 9.53
C CYS A 133 5.15 6.81 10.74
N SER A 134 6.27 7.50 10.95
CA SER A 134 7.18 7.23 12.06
C SER A 134 6.46 7.39 13.42
N ARG A 135 6.59 6.38 14.28
CA ARG A 135 5.85 6.28 15.54
C ARG A 135 6.07 7.50 16.43
N GLY A 136 4.98 8.22 16.71
CA GLY A 136 4.95 9.36 17.64
C GLY A 136 5.52 10.68 17.11
N LYS A 137 6.05 10.71 15.88
CA LYS A 137 6.67 11.92 15.29
C LYS A 137 6.25 12.20 13.85
N GLY A 138 5.89 11.16 13.10
CA GLY A 138 5.53 11.28 11.70
C GLY A 138 4.22 12.05 11.49
N ARG A 139 4.16 12.84 10.41
CA ARG A 139 2.98 13.66 10.03
C ARG A 139 1.68 12.85 9.89
N ASP A 140 1.77 11.59 9.49
CA ASP A 140 0.65 10.67 9.27
C ASP A 140 0.46 9.69 10.43
N TRP A 141 1.25 9.78 11.52
CA TRP A 141 1.14 8.86 12.65
C TRP A 141 -0.27 8.84 13.26
N SER A 142 -0.93 9.99 13.34
CA SER A 142 -2.31 10.12 13.85
C SER A 142 -3.34 9.36 12.99
N LYS A 143 -3.05 9.13 11.70
CA LYS A 143 -3.89 8.37 10.77
C LYS A 143 -3.74 6.86 10.94
N VAL A 144 -2.62 6.38 11.48
CA VAL A 144 -2.32 4.95 11.59
C VAL A 144 -2.29 4.43 13.02
N ALA A 145 -2.26 5.31 14.03
CA ALA A 145 -2.10 4.94 15.42
C ALA A 145 -3.22 4.04 15.97
N HIS A 146 -4.40 4.04 15.34
CA HIS A 146 -5.53 3.18 15.73
C HIS A 146 -5.50 1.79 15.07
N ILE A 147 -4.63 1.56 14.09
CA ILE A 147 -4.59 0.31 13.33
C ILE A 147 -3.92 -0.78 14.20
N PRO A 148 -4.56 -1.96 14.38
CA PRO A 148 -4.04 -3.03 15.23
C PRO A 148 -2.66 -3.55 14.83
N TYR A 149 -2.40 -3.69 13.54
CA TYR A 149 -1.13 -4.17 13.03
C TYR A 149 -0.54 -3.21 11.99
N VAL A 150 0.57 -2.57 12.35
CA VAL A 150 1.32 -1.66 11.48
C VAL A 150 2.76 -2.13 11.39
N GLN A 151 3.22 -2.43 10.18
CA GLN A 151 4.60 -2.79 9.91
C GLN A 151 5.18 -1.83 8.87
N ILE A 152 6.23 -1.11 9.27
CA ILE A 152 6.95 -0.15 8.44
C ILE A 152 8.39 -0.62 8.40
N VAL A 153 8.87 -1.00 7.23
CA VAL A 153 10.20 -1.63 7.06
C VAL A 153 11.14 -0.66 6.36
N VAL A 154 12.08 -0.13 7.13
CA VAL A 154 13.10 0.79 6.62
C VAL A 154 14.24 0.00 6.01
N GLN A 155 14.64 0.33 4.78
CA GLN A 155 15.90 -0.18 4.24
C GLN A 155 17.09 0.56 4.87
N THR A 156 17.83 -0.12 5.73
CA THR A 156 19.14 0.36 6.21
C THR A 156 20.21 -0.12 5.23
N VAL A 157 20.83 0.81 4.48
CA VAL A 157 22.05 0.52 3.73
C VAL A 157 23.22 0.70 4.69
N ILE A 158 23.83 -0.41 5.14
CA ILE A 158 25.10 -0.35 5.88
C ILE A 158 26.19 -0.12 4.84
N PRO A 159 26.96 0.99 4.89
CA PRO A 159 28.10 1.17 4.00
C PRO A 159 29.12 0.08 4.30
N MET A 160 29.53 -0.69 3.29
CA MET A 160 30.71 -1.56 3.41
C MET A 160 31.93 -0.67 3.68
N GLY A 161 32.54 -0.75 4.87
CA GLY A 161 33.76 -0.02 5.18
C GLY A 161 33.97 0.42 6.64
N LEU A 162 33.30 -0.19 7.62
CA LEU A 162 33.63 0.00 9.04
C LEU A 162 34.07 -1.35 9.64
N ASP A 163 35.27 -1.77 9.23
CA ASP A 163 36.10 -2.75 9.94
C ASP A 163 37.34 -2.03 10.48
#